data_AF-A0AB39NDI7-F1
#
_entry.id   AF-A0AB39NDI7-F1
#
_cell.length_a   1.000
_cell.length_b   1.000
_cell.length_c   1.000
_cell.angle_alpha   90.00
_cell.angle_beta   90.00
_cell.angle_gamma   90.00
#
_symmetry.space_group_name_H-M   'P 1'
#
loop_
_entity.id
_entity.type
_entity.pdbx_description
1 polymer ?
#
loop_
_entity_poly.entity_id
_entity_poly.type
_entity_poly.pdbx_seq_one_letter_code
_entity_poly.pdbx_strand_id
1 'polypeptide(L)' 'MDVVRVMESLAEQGVTVMFKADAERMREGTKPWTFVASGAPFHEDLVVRTDAVSVQACLAVCLPRLREFGLVIPE' A
#
# COMPACT_ATOMS: atom_id res chain seq x y z
N MET A 1 -6.47 -3.46 -12.09
CA MET A 1 -5.17 -3.01 -11.59
C MET A 1 -4.38 -4.19 -11.06
N ASP A 2 -3.23 -4.43 -11.66
CA ASP A 2 -2.29 -5.46 -11.24
C ASP A 2 -1.47 -4.95 -10.04
N VAL A 3 -1.59 -5.63 -8.90
CA VAL A 3 -0.92 -5.22 -7.67
C VAL A 3 0.61 -5.31 -7.78
N VAL A 4 1.12 -6.29 -8.54
CA VAL A 4 2.57 -6.47 -8.72
C VAL A 4 3.11 -5.29 -9.50
N ARG A 5 2.45 -4.93 -10.60
CA ARG A 5 2.82 -3.77 -11.41
C ARG A 5 2.81 -2.45 -10.63
N VAL A 6 1.83 -2.26 -9.74
CA VAL A 6 1.79 -1.10 -8.84
C VAL A 6 2.99 -1.11 -7.89
N MET A 7 3.32 -2.26 -7.30
CA MET A 7 4.45 -2.39 -6.38
C MET A 7 5.80 -2.15 -7.07
N GLU A 8 5.98 -2.67 -8.28
CA GLU A 8 7.17 -2.44 -9.11
C GLU A 8 7.35 -0.95 -9.41
N SER A 9 6.29 -0.29 -9.88
CA SER A 9 6.33 1.15 -10.18
C SER A 9 6.65 2.00 -8.95
N LEU A 10 6.15 1.63 -7.77
CA LEU A 10 6.49 2.30 -6.51
C LEU A 10 7.96 2.08 -6.13
N ALA A 11 8.46 0.85 -6.27
CA ALA A 11 9.86 0.52 -6.00
C ALA A 11 10.84 1.28 -6.91
N GLU A 12 10.51 1.41 -8.20
CA GLU A 12 11.27 2.22 -9.16
C GLU A 12 11.37 3.72 -8.76
N GLN A 13 10.41 4.20 -7.97
CA GLN A 13 10.36 5.58 -7.47
C GLN A 13 10.97 5.74 -6.07
N GLY A 14 11.65 4.71 -5.54
CA GLY A 14 12.31 4.75 -4.24
C GLY A 14 11.40 4.46 -3.04
N VAL A 15 10.18 3.97 -3.28
CA VAL A 15 9.24 3.57 -2.24
C VAL A 15 9.43 2.09 -1.89
N THR A 16 9.65 1.80 -0.62
CA THR A 16 9.51 0.44 -0.08
C THR A 16 8.05 0.15 0.20
N VAL A 17 7.52 -0.92 -0.41
CA VAL A 17 6.11 -1.33 -0.31
C VAL A 17 5.99 -2.72 0.32
N MET A 18 5.03 -2.89 1.23
CA MET A 18 4.67 -4.18 1.81
C MET A 18 3.16 -4.41 1.77
N PHE A 19 2.76 -5.59 1.30
CA PHE A 19 1.44 -6.16 1.52
C PHE A 19 1.56 -7.33 2.50
N LYS A 20 0.68 -7.36 3.50
CA LYS A 20 0.59 -8.45 4.48
C LYS A 20 -0.84 -8.97 4.54
N ALA A 21 -1.01 -10.29 4.47
CA ALA A 21 -2.23 -10.97 4.89
C ALA A 21 -2.02 -11.55 6.29
N ASP A 22 -2.88 -11.18 7.22
CA ASP A 22 -2.82 -11.59 8.62
C ASP A 22 -3.80 -12.74 8.90
N ALA A 23 -3.27 -13.92 9.22
CA ALA A 23 -4.06 -15.14 9.36
C ALA A 23 -5.00 -15.13 10.57
N GLU A 24 -4.61 -14.45 11.66
CA GLU A 24 -5.44 -14.32 12.86
C GLU A 24 -6.63 -13.41 12.57
N ARG A 25 -6.37 -12.24 12.00
CA ARG A 25 -7.42 -11.30 11.58
C ARG A 25 -8.35 -11.89 10.51
N MET A 26 -7.83 -12.77 9.65
CA MET A 26 -8.63 -13.49 8.66
C MET A 26 -9.60 -14.44 9.34
N ARG A 27 -9.11 -15.23 10.32
CA ARG A 27 -9.94 -16.14 11.12
C ARG A 27 -11.00 -15.39 11.93
N GLU A 28 -10.68 -14.20 12.43
CA GLU A 28 -11.58 -13.35 13.21
C GLU A 28 -12.55 -12.53 12.35
N GLY A 29 -12.43 -12.59 11.01
CA GLY A 29 -13.32 -11.86 10.10
C GLY A 29 -13.17 -10.34 10.16
N THR A 30 -11.97 -9.83 10.51
CA THR A 30 -11.71 -8.39 10.64
C THR A 30 -11.07 -7.80 9.37
N LYS A 31 -10.01 -6.98 9.50
CA LYS A 31 -9.25 -6.37 8.39
C LYS A 31 -7.89 -7.07 8.25
N PRO A 32 -7.81 -8.22 7.54
CA PRO A 32 -6.61 -9.02 7.49
C PRO A 32 -5.52 -8.45 6.59
N TRP A 33 -5.85 -7.54 5.68
CA TRP A 33 -4.89 -6.99 4.74
C TRP A 33 -4.28 -5.70 5.28
N THR A 34 -2.96 -5.61 5.24
CA THR A 34 -2.22 -4.39 5.54
C THR A 34 -1.40 -4.00 4.33
N PHE A 35 -1.50 -2.73 3.92
CA PHE A 35 -0.59 -2.07 3.01
C PHE A 35 0.29 -1.08 3.77
N VAL A 36 1.58 -1.07 3.46
CA VAL A 36 2.55 -0.10 3.97
C VAL A 36 3.40 0.42 2.81
N ALA A 37 3.58 1.73 2.74
CA ALA A 37 4.53 2.41 1.86
C ALA A 37 5.37 3.41 2.67
N SER A 38 6.69 3.37 2.45
CA SER A 38 7.72 4.16 3.16
C SER A 38 8.91 4.44 2.24
N GLY A 39 9.81 5.34 2.62
CA GLY A 39 10.92 5.79 1.75
C GLY A 39 10.62 7.09 1.00
N ALA A 40 11.41 7.46 0.00
CA ALA A 40 11.17 8.69 -0.75
C ALA A 40 9.83 8.60 -1.51
N PRO A 41 9.06 9.71 -1.66
CA PRO A 41 9.33 11.08 -1.21
C PRO A 41 8.81 11.37 0.22
N PHE A 42 8.45 10.36 1.00
CA PHE A 42 8.05 10.57 2.38
C PHE A 42 9.25 11.02 3.21
N HIS A 43 9.03 11.89 4.21
CA HIS A 43 10.03 12.14 5.25
C HIS A 43 10.31 10.83 6.00
N GLU A 44 11.51 10.66 6.58
CA GLU A 44 11.97 9.39 7.17
C GLU A 44 11.00 8.79 8.22
N ASP A 45 10.21 9.63 8.89
CA ASP A 45 9.22 9.22 9.89
C ASP A 45 7.79 9.01 9.34
N LEU A 46 7.54 9.35 8.07
CA LEU A 46 6.22 9.32 7.47
C LEU A 46 5.98 8.03 6.68
N VAL A 47 4.93 7.30 7.06
CA VAL A 47 4.53 6.03 6.45
C VAL A 47 3.07 6.10 6.02
N VAL A 48 2.76 5.72 4.79
CA VAL A 48 1.38 5.48 4.35
C VAL A 48 1.00 4.05 4.70
N ARG A 49 0.11 3.88 5.69
CA ARG A 49 -0.40 2.57 6.10
C ARG A 49 -1.91 2.49 6.01
N THR A 50 -2.44 1.35 5.59
CA THR A 50 -3.89 1.05 5.66
C THR A 50 -4.13 -0.42 5.93
N ASP A 51 -5.01 -0.69 6.88
CA ASP A 51 -5.57 -2.01 7.13
C ASP A 51 -6.98 -2.09 6.50
N ALA A 52 -7.28 -3.16 5.77
CA ALA A 52 -8.55 -3.33 5.05
C ALA A 52 -8.99 -4.81 4.91
N VAL A 53 -10.22 -5.00 4.44
CA VAL A 53 -10.86 -6.32 4.27
C VAL A 53 -10.38 -7.05 3.00
N SER A 54 -9.76 -6.35 2.05
CA SER A 54 -9.21 -6.90 0.80
C SER A 54 -8.04 -6.08 0.30
N VAL A 55 -7.24 -6.67 -0.60
CA VAL A 55 -6.15 -5.97 -1.32
C VAL A 55 -6.69 -4.75 -2.08
N GLN A 56 -7.82 -4.91 -2.76
CA GLN A 56 -8.45 -3.84 -3.55
C GLN A 56 -8.89 -2.68 -2.65
N ALA A 57 -9.40 -2.98 -1.45
CA ALA A 57 -9.77 -1.95 -0.49
C ALA A 57 -8.55 -1.20 0.07
N CYS A 58 -7.40 -1.87 0.26
CA CYS A 58 -6.14 -1.18 0.55
C CYS A 58 -5.79 -0.20 -0.59
N LEU A 59 -5.77 -0.67 -1.83
CA LEU A 59 -5.39 0.15 -2.99
C LEU A 59 -6.32 1.35 -3.20
N ALA A 60 -7.63 1.16 -3.04
CA ALA A 60 -8.61 2.24 -3.16
C ALA A 60 -8.36 3.39 -2.17
N VAL A 61 -7.81 3.09 -0.99
CA VAL A 61 -7.49 4.10 0.04
C VAL A 61 -6.08 4.67 -0.15
N CYS A 62 -5.09 3.82 -0.45
CA CYS A 62 -3.68 4.24 -0.46
C CYS A 62 -3.29 4.96 -1.74
N LEU A 63 -3.74 4.51 -2.91
CA LEU A 63 -3.26 5.07 -4.18
C LEU A 63 -3.58 6.56 -4.37
N PRO A 64 -4.77 7.08 -3.99
CA PRO A 64 -5.00 8.51 -4.04
C PRO A 64 -3.99 9.30 -3.18
N ARG A 65 -3.70 8.82 -1.97
CA ARG A 65 -2.72 9.46 -1.07
C ARG A 65 -1.31 9.42 -1.66
N LEU A 66 -0.90 8.30 -2.25
CA LEU A 66 0.41 8.19 -2.89
C LEU A 66 0.55 9.18 -4.06
N ARG A 67 -0.52 9.42 -4.82
CA ARG A 67 -0.53 10.45 -5.88
C ARG A 67 -0.39 11.86 -5.33
N GLU A 68 -0.94 12.15 -4.15
CA GLU A 68 -0.75 13.45 -3.47
C GLU A 68 0.72 13.71 -3.11
N PHE A 69 1.51 12.64 -2.91
CA PHE A 69 2.96 12.72 -2.73
C PHE A 69 3.74 12.80 -4.06
N GLY A 70 3.06 12.88 -5.21
CA GLY A 70 3.69 12.99 -6.52
C GLY A 70 4.13 11.65 -7.13
N LEU A 71 3.74 10.52 -6.54
CA LEU A 71 4.05 9.19 -7.10
C LEU A 71 3.19 8.89 -8.33
N VAL A 72 3.83 8.37 -9.37
CA VAL A 72 3.18 7.85 -10.57
C VAL A 72 2.65 6.46 -10.25
N ILE A 73 1.35 6.27 -10.45
CA ILE A 73 0.68 4.98 -10.22
C ILE A 73 0.05 4.51 -11.54
N PRO A 74 0.38 3.30 -12.02
CA PRO A 74 -0.19 2.76 -13.25
C PRO A 74 -1.71 2.50 -13.12
N GLU A 75 -2.43 2.57 -14.24
CA GLU A 75 -3.87 2.21 -14.34
C GLU A 75 -4.12 0.69 -14.29
#